data_AF-A0A660XKD8-F1
#
_entry.id   AF-A0A660XKD8-F1
#
_cell.length_a   1.000
_cell.length_b   1.000
_cell.length_c   1.000
_cell.angle_alpha   90.00
_cell.angle_beta   90.00
_cell.angle_gamma   90.00
#
_symmetry.space_group_name_H-M   'P 1'
#
loop_
_entity.id
_entity.type
_entity.pdbx_description
1 polymer ?
#
loop_
_entity_poly.entity_id
_entity_poly.type
_entity_poly.pdbx_seq_one_letter_code
_entity_poly.pdbx_strand_id
1 'polypeptide(L)'
;MDKEKLSYPLDVSTKEALKEIARGIPSLLKLFYRLLRDDRTPREIKWWIGGSALYLILPVNLKFKNLKRFPLKIINYIDDLVLVFTMVQRIFKGTPDELLKEHW
;
A
#
# COMPACT_ATOMS: atom_id res chain seq x y z
N MET A 1 -2.83 -24.19 23.54
CA MET A 1 -3.29 -23.03 22.76
C MET A 1 -2.11 -22.08 22.70
N ASP A 2 -1.26 -22.25 21.67
CA ASP A 2 -0.08 -21.42 21.49
C ASP A 2 -0.54 -19.97 21.35
N LYS A 3 -0.07 -19.12 22.27
CA LYS A 3 -0.26 -17.68 22.16
C LYS A 3 0.54 -17.25 20.94
N GLU A 4 -0.16 -17.00 19.84
CA GLU A 4 0.39 -16.38 18.65
C GLU A 4 1.13 -15.11 19.12
N LYS A 5 2.47 -15.16 19.16
CA LYS A 5 3.29 -14.01 19.53
C LYS A 5 3.03 -12.97 18.46
N LEU A 6 2.24 -11.95 18.81
CA LEU A 6 2.10 -10.74 17.99
C LEU A 6 3.50 -10.31 17.57
N SER A 7 3.77 -10.26 16.26
CA SER A 7 5.09 -9.88 15.73
C SER A 7 5.55 -8.49 16.17
N TYR A 8 4.62 -7.69 16.71
CA TYR A 8 4.89 -6.38 17.28
C TYR A 8 4.62 -6.41 18.79
N PRO A 9 5.63 -6.09 19.63
CA PRO A 9 5.40 -5.83 21.04
C PRO A 9 4.46 -4.61 21.14
N LEU A 10 3.27 -4.77 21.74
CA LEU A 10 2.30 -3.67 21.88
C LEU A 10 2.77 -2.58 22.87
N ASP A 11 3.96 -2.73 23.46
CA ASP A 11 4.65 -1.80 24.35
C ASP A 11 5.60 -0.82 23.64
N VAL A 12 5.77 -0.92 22.32
CA VAL A 12 6.64 0.02 21.57
C VAL A 12 6.02 1.40 21.42
N SER A 13 6.85 2.44 21.42
CA SER A 13 6.41 3.80 21.15
C SER A 13 5.84 3.92 19.73
N THR A 14 4.85 4.78 19.51
CA THR A 14 4.32 5.09 18.16
C THR A 14 5.44 5.46 17.18
N LYS A 15 6.48 6.15 17.65
CA LYS A 15 7.64 6.53 16.85
C LYS A 15 8.45 5.31 16.39
N GLU A 16 8.58 4.30 17.26
CA GLU A 16 9.31 3.06 16.96
C GLU A 16 8.49 2.19 16.01
N ALA A 17 7.19 2.05 16.24
CA ALA A 17 6.29 1.37 15.32
C ALA A 17 6.35 1.97 13.90
N LEU A 18 6.26 3.30 13.79
CA LEU A 18 6.38 4.00 12.50
C LEU A 18 7.75 3.78 11.84
N LYS A 19 8.83 3.75 12.63
CA LYS A 19 10.17 3.49 12.12
C LYS A 19 10.31 2.07 11.57
N GLU A 20 9.78 1.07 12.27
CA GLU A 20 9.79 -0.32 11.78
C GLU A 20 8.93 -0.50 10.53
N ILE A 21 7.74 0.11 10.49
CA ILE A 21 6.90 0.11 9.29
C ILE A 21 7.65 0.77 8.13
N ALA A 22 8.28 1.93 8.35
CA ALA A 22 9.03 2.66 7.33
C ALA A 22 10.21 1.86 6.78
N ARG A 23 10.87 1.04 7.60
CA ARG A 23 11.95 0.13 7.17
C ARG A 23 11.47 -0.94 6.19
N GLY A 24 10.21 -1.35 6.26
CA GLY A 24 9.61 -2.32 5.34
C GLY A 24 9.21 -1.74 3.98
N ILE A 25 9.03 -0.41 3.87
CA ILE A 25 8.54 0.24 2.65
C ILE A 25 9.43 -0.06 1.43
N PRO A 26 10.78 0.06 1.48
CA PRO A 26 11.62 -0.21 0.32
C PRO A 26 11.48 -1.65 -0.21
N SER A 27 11.37 -2.64 0.67
CA SER A 27 11.17 -4.04 0.28
C SER A 27 9.79 -4.25 -0.36
N LEU A 28 8.76 -3.63 0.19
CA LEU A 28 7.41 -3.67 -0.37
C LEU A 28 7.34 -3.06 -1.78
N LEU A 29 8.02 -1.92 -2.00
CA LEU A 29 8.11 -1.30 -3.33
C LEU A 29 8.86 -2.19 -4.33
N LYS A 30 9.92 -2.89 -3.90
CA LYS A 30 10.63 -3.87 -4.73
C LYS A 30 9.74 -5.04 -5.10
N LEU A 31 8.97 -5.58 -4.15
CA LEU A 31 7.99 -6.63 -4.41
C LEU A 31 7.01 -6.19 -5.51
N PHE A 32 6.39 -5.02 -5.36
CA PHE A 32 5.43 -4.51 -6.35
C PHE A 32 6.06 -4.32 -7.74
N TYR A 33 7.28 -3.81 -7.78
CA TYR A 33 8.02 -3.67 -9.04
C TYR A 33 8.31 -5.01 -9.72
N ARG A 34 8.72 -6.02 -8.95
CA ARG A 34 8.97 -7.38 -9.46
C ARG A 34 7.69 -8.04 -9.96
N LEU A 35 6.60 -7.93 -9.20
CA LEU A 35 5.28 -8.44 -9.60
C LEU A 35 4.78 -7.79 -10.89
N LEU A 36 4.98 -6.49 -11.08
CA LEU A 36 4.64 -5.81 -12.34
C LEU A 36 5.37 -6.42 -13.55
N ARG A 37 6.64 -6.80 -13.37
CA ARG A 37 7.51 -7.33 -14.41
C ARG A 37 7.33 -8.82 -14.68
N ASP A 38 6.82 -9.59 -13.73
CA ASP A 38 6.58 -11.02 -13.91
C ASP A 38 5.33 -11.28 -14.76
N ASP A 39 5.46 -12.04 -15.85
CA ASP A 39 4.37 -12.38 -16.75
C ASP A 39 3.33 -13.33 -16.13
N ARG A 40 3.71 -14.06 -15.07
CA ARG A 40 2.81 -14.93 -14.29
C ARG A 40 1.87 -14.13 -13.39
N THR A 41 2.17 -12.87 -13.09
CA THR A 41 1.32 -12.03 -12.24
C THR A 41 0.00 -11.72 -12.95
N PRO A 42 -1.16 -11.94 -12.29
CA PRO A 42 -2.46 -11.64 -12.89
C PRO A 42 -2.58 -10.17 -13.31
N ARG A 43 -3.20 -9.93 -14.48
CA ARG A 43 -3.34 -8.57 -15.05
C ARG A 43 -4.07 -7.60 -14.11
N GLU A 44 -5.08 -8.07 -13.38
CA GLU A 44 -5.79 -7.24 -12.39
C GLU A 44 -4.83 -6.67 -11.35
N ILE A 45 -3.88 -7.48 -10.87
CA ILE A 45 -2.89 -7.04 -9.88
C ILE A 45 -1.93 -6.02 -10.47
N LYS A 46 -1.52 -6.19 -11.73
CA LYS A 46 -0.72 -5.18 -12.44
C LYS A 46 -1.47 -3.86 -12.56
N TRP A 47 -2.78 -3.90 -12.81
CA TRP A 47 -3.63 -2.70 -12.79
C TRP A 47 -3.72 -2.06 -11.41
N TRP A 48 -3.86 -2.83 -10.34
CA TRP A 48 -3.86 -2.29 -8.98
C TRP A 48 -2.53 -1.62 -8.64
N ILE A 49 -1.39 -2.25 -8.93
CA ILE A 49 -0.08 -1.65 -8.66
C ILE A 49 0.13 -0.40 -9.52
N GLY A 50 -0.03 -0.54 -10.83
CA GLY A 50 0.25 0.54 -11.78
C GLY A 50 -0.74 1.71 -11.64
N GLY A 51 -2.03 1.41 -11.51
CA GLY A 51 -3.09 2.40 -11.38
C GLY A 51 -3.01 3.19 -10.08
N SER A 52 -2.78 2.53 -8.95
CA SER A 52 -2.61 3.22 -7.66
C SER A 52 -1.30 4.02 -7.61
N ALA A 53 -0.20 3.48 -8.14
CA ALA A 53 1.05 4.24 -8.24
C ALA A 53 0.88 5.48 -9.13
N LEU A 54 0.17 5.33 -10.26
CA LEU A 54 -0.15 6.44 -11.14
C LEU A 54 -0.99 7.49 -10.42
N TYR A 55 -2.06 7.09 -9.72
CA TYR A 55 -2.92 8.00 -8.96
C TYR A 55 -2.15 8.81 -7.92
N LEU A 56 -1.28 8.15 -7.15
CA LEU A 56 -0.52 8.77 -6.06
C LEU A 56 0.61 9.70 -6.57
N ILE A 57 1.21 9.40 -7.73
CA ILE A 57 2.30 10.20 -8.31
C ILE A 57 1.76 11.34 -9.17
N LEU A 58 0.67 11.11 -9.90
CA LEU A 58 0.11 12.16 -10.74
C LEU A 58 -0.49 13.26 -9.87
N PRO A 59 -0.32 14.54 -10.27
CA PRO A 59 -1.10 15.64 -9.73
C PRO A 59 -2.59 15.59 -10.16
N VAL A 60 -3.15 14.39 -10.38
CA VAL A 60 -4.58 14.14 -10.71
C VAL A 60 -5.47 14.30 -9.49
N ASN A 61 -4.89 14.62 -8.32
CA ASN A 61 -5.58 15.48 -7.36
C ASN A 61 -5.77 16.89 -7.98
N LEU A 62 -6.59 16.92 -9.04
CA LEU A 62 -6.94 18.03 -9.89
C LEU A 62 -7.49 19.14 -8.98
N LYS A 63 -6.67 20.16 -8.75
CA LYS A 63 -7.11 21.55 -8.67
C LYS A 63 -8.32 21.87 -7.77
N PHE A 64 -8.59 21.11 -6.71
CA PHE A 64 -9.33 21.64 -5.55
C PHE A 64 -8.43 22.53 -4.66
N LYS A 65 -7.25 22.91 -5.16
CA LYS A 65 -6.44 24.01 -4.60
C LYS A 65 -7.25 25.32 -4.46
N ASN A 66 -8.38 25.45 -5.19
CA ASN A 66 -9.34 26.55 -5.06
C ASN A 66 -10.57 26.24 -4.19
N LEU A 67 -10.83 24.98 -3.81
CA LEU A 67 -11.87 24.61 -2.83
C LEU A 67 -11.23 24.32 -1.47
N LYS A 68 -10.66 25.36 -0.87
CA LYS A 68 -10.25 25.35 0.56
C LYS A 68 -11.45 25.47 1.51
N ARG A 69 -12.59 24.85 1.21
CA ARG A 69 -13.72 24.80 2.14
C ARG A 69 -13.69 23.47 2.88
N PHE A 70 -13.68 23.55 4.21
CA PHE A 70 -14.04 22.44 5.08
C PHE A 70 -15.44 21.93 4.66
N PRO A 71 -15.72 20.61 4.56
CA PRO A 71 -14.94 19.43 4.98
C PRO A 71 -14.11 18.72 3.88
N LEU A 72 -14.09 19.24 2.64
CA LEU A 72 -13.51 18.55 1.47
C LEU A 72 -12.02 18.18 1.62
N LYS A 73 -11.26 18.95 2.41
CA LYS A 73 -9.84 18.69 2.66
C LYS A 73 -9.59 17.39 3.43
N ILE A 74 -10.48 17.00 4.35
CA ILE A 74 -10.34 15.77 5.15
C ILE A 74 -10.70 14.54 4.29
N ILE A 75 -11.77 14.65 3.50
CA ILE A 75 -12.20 13.59 2.56
C ILE A 75 -11.06 13.24 1.59
N ASN A 76 -10.31 14.23 1.14
CA ASN A 76 -9.20 14.04 0.22
C ASN A 76 -8.10 13.12 0.78
N TYR A 77 -7.75 13.25 2.08
CA TYR A 77 -6.74 12.37 2.70
C TYR A 77 -7.26 10.97 3.02
N ILE A 78 -8.55 10.84 3.32
CA ILE A 78 -9.17 9.55 3.59
C ILE A 78 -9.19 8.70 2.32
N ASP A 79 -9.46 9.32 1.17
CA ASP A 79 -9.47 8.62 -0.12
C ASP A 79 -8.10 7.98 -0.44
N ASP A 80 -7.01 8.73 -0.28
CA ASP A 80 -5.65 8.21 -0.50
C ASP A 80 -5.34 7.01 0.41
N LEU A 81 -5.73 7.09 1.70
CA LEU A 81 -5.55 5.98 2.64
C LEU A 81 -6.37 4.77 2.23
N VAL A 82 -7.65 4.95 1.92
CA VAL A 82 -8.55 3.87 1.48
C VAL A 82 -8.01 3.21 0.22
N LEU A 83 -7.49 3.99 -0.73
CA LEU A 83 -6.86 3.47 -1.94
C LEU A 83 -5.63 2.62 -1.61
N VAL A 84 -4.71 3.12 -0.78
CA VAL A 84 -3.49 2.39 -0.39
C VAL A 84 -3.85 1.08 0.30
N PHE A 85 -4.76 1.11 1.29
CA PHE A 85 -5.20 -0.11 1.97
C PHE A 85 -5.86 -1.10 1.04
N THR A 86 -6.76 -0.64 0.16
CA THR A 86 -7.46 -1.49 -0.82
C THR A 86 -6.46 -2.09 -1.81
N MET A 87 -5.52 -1.30 -2.31
CA MET A 87 -4.46 -1.74 -3.21
C MET A 87 -3.63 -2.85 -2.57
N VAL A 88 -3.13 -2.64 -1.35
CA VAL A 88 -2.36 -3.65 -0.63
C VAL A 88 -3.19 -4.91 -0.44
N GLN A 89 -4.43 -4.81 0.04
CA GLN A 89 -5.30 -5.98 0.22
C GLN A 89 -5.54 -6.74 -1.09
N ARG A 90 -5.78 -6.05 -2.20
CA ARG A 90 -6.00 -6.66 -3.51
C ARG A 90 -4.76 -7.37 -4.02
N ILE A 91 -3.59 -6.76 -3.88
CA ILE A 91 -2.31 -7.36 -4.29
C ILE A 91 -2.06 -8.64 -3.51
N PHE A 92 -2.16 -8.61 -2.18
CA PHE A 92 -1.87 -9.79 -1.36
C PHE A 92 -2.92 -10.89 -1.50
N LYS A 93 -4.20 -10.57 -1.72
CA LYS A 93 -5.26 -11.59 -1.89
C LYS A 93 -5.31 -12.18 -3.31
N GLY A 94 -4.90 -11.42 -4.32
CA GLY A 94 -5.02 -11.82 -5.72
C GLY A 94 -3.71 -12.28 -6.36
N THR A 95 -2.58 -12.17 -5.67
CA THR A 95 -1.30 -12.73 -6.12
C THR A 95 -1.14 -14.13 -5.53
N PRO A 96 -0.80 -15.15 -6.34
CA PRO A 96 -0.43 -16.47 -5.84
C PRO A 96 0.67 -16.41 -4.77
N ASP A 97 0.53 -17.18 -3.71
CA ASP A 97 1.47 -17.20 -2.58
C ASP A 97 2.90 -17.55 -3.01
N GLU A 98 3.05 -18.40 -4.03
CA GLU A 98 4.35 -18.78 -4.58
C GLU A 98 5.07 -17.56 -5.17
N LEU A 99 4.35 -16.70 -5.90
CA LEU A 99 4.92 -15.48 -6.46
C LEU A 99 5.24 -14.45 -5.39
N LEU A 100 4.40 -14.33 -4.35
CA LEU A 100 4.69 -13.43 -3.23
C LEU A 100 5.99 -13.84 -2.52
N LYS A 101 6.19 -15.14 -2.27
CA LYS A 101 7.41 -15.65 -1.63
C LYS A 101 8.64 -15.55 -2.53
N GLU A 102 8.50 -15.78 -3.83
CA GLU A 102 9.60 -15.68 -4.80
C GLU A 102 10.12 -14.24 -4.92
N HIS A 103 9.22 -13.25 -4.83
CA HIS A 103 9.55 -11.84 -5.08
C HIS A 103 9.77 -10.98 -3.82
N TRP A 104 9.49 -11.50 -2.62
CA TRP A 104 9.78 -10.82 -1.34
C TRP A 104 11.27 -10.77 -1.05
#